data_AF-A0A935UNP2-F1
#
_entry.id   AF-A0A935UNP2-F1
#
_cell.length_a   1.000
_cell.length_b   1.000
_cell.length_c   1.000
_cell.angle_alpha   90.00
_cell.angle_beta   90.00
_cell.angle_gamma   90.00
#
_symmetry.space_group_name_H-M   'P 1'
#
loop_
_entity.id
_entity.type
_entity.pdbx_description
1 polymer ?
#
loop_
_entity_poly.entity_id
_entity_poly.type
_entity_poly.pdbx_seq_one_letter_code
_entity_poly.pdbx_strand_id
1 'polypeptide(L)'
;MWIFKGIIILLAVITLAVFFAQNSSQSVDLRLLHWQWLQILLYMVLVGSFLAGILVSLIVGGVRELGLRTRMHRLGRELKNRDREIAELRTMPLQDMDLFKEED
;
A
#
# COMPACT_ATOMS: atom_id res chain seq x y z
N MET A 1 11.20 12.49 -12.48
CA MET A 1 12.40 11.77 -12.97
C MET A 1 12.96 10.86 -11.91
N TRP A 2 13.27 9.61 -12.27
CA TRP A 2 13.84 8.60 -11.37
C TRP A 2 15.20 9.04 -10.79
N ILE A 3 15.99 9.77 -11.60
CA ILE A 3 17.30 10.31 -11.23
C ILE A 3 17.21 11.35 -10.10
N PHE A 4 16.23 12.28 -10.17
CA PHE A 4 16.04 13.30 -9.14
C PHE A 4 15.68 12.68 -7.78
N LYS A 5 14.85 11.63 -7.78
CA LYS A 5 14.55 10.85 -6.57
C LYS A 5 15.81 10.18 -6.01
N GLY A 6 16.65 9.61 -6.88
CA GLY A 6 17.93 9.02 -6.48
C GLY A 6 18.88 10.04 -5.83
N ILE A 7 18.99 11.24 -6.40
CA ILE A 7 19.83 12.32 -5.83
C ILE A 7 19.33 12.74 -4.45
N ILE A 8 18.01 12.92 -4.28
CA ILE A 8 17.43 13.26 -2.98
C ILE A 8 17.72 12.18 -1.93
N ILE A 9 17.56 10.90 -2.30
CA ILE A 9 17.82 9.79 -1.39
C ILE A 9 19.31 9.75 -1.01
N LEU A 10 20.21 9.91 -1.97
CA LEU A 10 21.65 9.95 -1.71
C LEU A 10 22.01 11.07 -0.73
N LEU A 11 21.47 12.27 -0.96
CA LEU A 11 21.72 13.44 -0.12
C LEU A 11 21.17 13.23 1.30
N ALA A 12 19.97 12.62 1.42
CA ALA A 12 19.39 12.24 2.70
C ALA A 12 20.28 11.24 3.45
N VAL A 13 20.78 10.20 2.77
CA VAL A 13 21.67 9.18 3.36
C VAL A 13 22.98 9.80 3.85
N ILE A 14 23.62 10.65 3.05
CA ILE A 14 24.85 11.34 3.44
C ILE A 14 24.60 12.23 4.68
N THR A 15 23.51 12.99 4.66
CA THR A 15 23.13 13.86 5.80
C THR A 15 22.91 13.05 7.06
N LEU A 16 22.20 11.91 6.96
CA LEU A 16 21.98 11.00 8.08
C LEU A 16 23.30 10.45 8.62
N ALA A 17 24.20 10.01 7.73
CA ALA A 17 25.49 9.45 8.12
C ALA A 17 26.35 10.47 8.86
N VAL A 18 26.43 11.71 8.35
CA VAL A 18 27.14 12.81 9.01
C VAL A 18 26.52 13.14 10.37
N PHE A 19 25.19 13.21 10.43
CA PHE A 19 24.46 13.44 11.67
C PHE A 19 24.79 12.36 12.72
N PHE A 20 24.76 11.08 12.34
CA PHE A 20 25.11 10.00 13.26
C PHE A 20 26.57 10.05 13.71
N ALA A 21 27.50 10.35 12.80
CA ALA A 21 28.91 10.46 13.13
C ALA A 21 29.16 11.58 14.18
N GLN A 22 28.55 12.75 13.97
CA GLN A 22 28.71 13.90 14.88
C GLN A 22 28.04 13.71 16.24
N ASN A 23 26.92 12.99 16.29
CA ASN A 23 26.14 12.81 17.52
C ASN A 23 26.34 11.41 18.15
N SER A 24 27.39 10.70 17.74
CA SER A 24 27.65 9.31 18.15
C SER A 24 27.88 9.13 19.66
N SER A 25 28.45 10.14 20.32
CA SER A 25 28.69 10.15 21.77
C SER A 25 27.59 10.86 22.58
N GLN A 26 26.59 11.44 21.91
CA GLN A 26 25.54 12.19 22.59
C GLN A 26 24.53 11.22 23.22
N SER A 27 24.31 11.37 24.52
CA SER A 27 23.29 10.66 25.26
C SER A 27 22.12 11.57 25.60
N VAL A 28 20.94 10.98 25.70
CA VAL A 28 19.69 11.65 26.05
C VAL A 28 18.91 10.81 27.05
N ASP A 29 18.17 11.49 27.92
CA ASP A 29 17.24 10.84 28.84
C ASP A 29 15.86 10.76 28.16
N LEU A 30 15.34 9.55 28.00
CA LEU A 30 14.00 9.32 27.50
C LEU A 30 13.01 9.07 28.61
N ARG A 31 11.87 9.76 28.52
CA ARG A 31 10.69 9.49 29.32
C ARG A 31 9.55 9.17 28.37
N LEU A 32 9.15 7.90 28.33
CA LEU A 32 8.03 7.41 27.53
C LEU A 32 6.92 6.96 28.46
N LEU A 33 5.86 7.77 28.59
CA LEU A 33 4.75 7.56 29.53
C LEU A 33 5.22 7.34 30.98
N HIS A 34 5.42 6.06 31.37
CA HIS A 34 5.83 5.62 32.71
C HIS A 34 7.23 5.02 32.70
N TRP A 35 7.82 4.79 31.53
CA TRP A 35 9.15 4.22 31.38
C TRP A 35 10.17 5.33 31.23
N GLN A 36 11.25 5.21 31.99
CA GLN A 36 12.37 6.12 31.95
C GLN A 36 13.62 5.34 31.60
N TRP A 37 14.37 5.86 30.65
CA TRP A 37 15.69 5.36 30.32
C TRP A 37 16.67 6.53 30.37
N LEU A 38 17.69 6.40 31.20
CA LEU A 38 18.73 7.41 31.34
C LEU A 38 19.92 7.10 30.45
N GLN A 39 20.55 8.15 29.95
CA GLN A 39 21.82 8.11 29.21
C GLN A 39 21.80 7.16 27.99
N ILE A 40 20.67 7.05 27.28
CA ILE A 40 20.62 6.30 26.03
C ILE A 40 21.27 7.13 24.92
N LEU A 41 22.08 6.49 24.08
CA LEU A 41 22.69 7.15 22.94
C LEU A 41 21.63 7.60 21.94
N LEU A 42 21.67 8.87 21.54
CA LEU A 42 20.67 9.51 20.69
C LEU A 42 20.42 8.73 19.39
N TYR A 43 21.47 8.18 18.79
CA TYR A 43 21.34 7.42 17.56
C TYR A 43 20.50 6.14 17.73
N MET A 44 20.58 5.45 18.88
CA MET A 44 19.81 4.22 19.12
C MET A 44 18.32 4.52 19.13
N VAL A 45 17.95 5.65 19.72
CA VAL A 45 16.57 6.13 19.85
C VAL A 45 16.00 6.49 18.48
N LEU A 46 16.78 7.22 17.68
CA LEU A 46 16.39 7.63 16.33
C LEU A 46 16.22 6.42 15.41
N VAL A 47 17.21 5.53 15.39
CA VAL A 47 17.16 4.29 14.58
C VAL A 47 16.00 3.41 15.04
N GLY A 48 15.83 3.22 16.36
CA GLY A 48 14.72 2.44 16.92
C GLY A 48 13.35 3.00 16.54
N SER A 49 13.18 4.31 16.62
CA SER A 49 11.92 5.00 16.26
C SER A 49 11.64 4.90 14.76
N PHE A 50 12.67 5.05 13.92
CA PHE A 50 12.56 4.90 12.48
C PHE A 50 12.16 3.45 12.09
N LEU A 51 12.81 2.45 12.69
CA LEU A 51 12.48 1.04 12.48
C LEU A 51 11.04 0.72 12.93
N ALA A 52 10.62 1.25 14.08
CA ALA A 52 9.25 1.10 14.55
C ALA A 52 8.25 1.71 13.55
N GLY A 53 8.55 2.90 13.02
CA GLY A 53 7.76 3.54 11.96
C GLY A 53 7.67 2.70 10.68
N ILE A 54 8.78 2.12 10.23
CA ILE A 54 8.80 1.20 9.08
C ILE A 54 7.91 0.00 9.36
N LEU A 55 8.04 -0.61 10.54
CA LEU A 55 7.28 -1.82 10.89
C LEU A 55 5.77 -1.53 10.90
N VAL A 56 5.35 -0.42 11.50
CA VAL A 56 3.96 0.04 11.49
C VAL A 56 3.48 0.31 10.05
N SER A 57 4.30 0.98 9.24
CA SER A 57 3.98 1.26 7.84
C SER A 57 3.82 -0.02 7.01
N LEU A 58 4.68 -1.03 7.23
CA LEU A 58 4.58 -2.33 6.57
C LEU A 58 3.30 -3.07 6.96
N ILE A 59 2.91 -3.03 8.23
CA ILE A 59 1.66 -3.65 8.69
C ILE A 59 0.46 -2.97 8.03
N VAL A 60 0.38 -1.64 8.10
CA VAL A 60 -0.74 -0.87 7.53
C VAL A 60 -0.79 -0.99 6.01
N GLY A 61 0.36 -0.89 5.35
CA GLY A 61 0.50 -1.02 3.91
C GLY A 61 0.17 -2.43 3.42
N GLY A 62 0.65 -3.46 4.13
CA GLY A 62 0.35 -4.86 3.82
C GLY A 62 -1.14 -5.18 3.91
N VAL A 63 -1.81 -4.72 4.97
CA VAL A 63 -3.27 -4.91 5.12
C VAL A 63 -4.04 -4.22 3.98
N ARG A 64 -3.64 -3.00 3.59
CA ARG A 64 -4.23 -2.30 2.45
C ARG A 64 -4.04 -3.09 1.15
N GLU A 65 -2.82 -3.51 0.87
CA GLU A 65 -2.45 -4.24 -0.35
C GLU A 65 -3.25 -5.55 -0.51
N LEU A 66 -3.44 -6.29 0.59
CA LEU A 66 -4.28 -7.49 0.59
C LEU A 66 -5.73 -7.16 0.21
N GLY A 67 -6.31 -6.11 0.79
CA GLY A 67 -7.65 -5.65 0.44
C GLY A 67 -7.79 -5.22 -1.02
N LEU A 68 -6.77 -4.55 -1.57
CA LEU A 68 -6.73 -4.17 -2.99
C LEU A 68 -6.72 -5.40 -3.90
N ARG A 69 -5.93 -6.43 -3.59
CA ARG A 69 -5.88 -7.69 -4.34
C ARG A 69 -7.22 -8.42 -4.34
N THR A 70 -7.89 -8.51 -3.19
CA THR A 70 -9.21 -9.14 -3.10
C THR A 70 -10.25 -8.38 -3.93
N ARG A 71 -10.24 -7.04 -3.88
CA ARG A 71 -11.13 -6.20 -4.70
C ARG A 71 -10.88 -6.42 -6.19
N MET A 72 -9.62 -6.48 -6.61
CA MET A 72 -9.24 -6.70 -8.00
C MET A 72 -9.72 -8.07 -8.52
N HIS A 73 -9.59 -9.12 -7.71
CA HIS A 73 -10.15 -10.44 -8.05
C HIS A 73 -11.68 -10.43 -8.12
N ARG A 74 -12.36 -9.74 -7.19
CA ARG A 74 -13.83 -9.64 -7.21
C ARG A 74 -14.31 -8.90 -8.45
N LEU A 75 -13.68 -7.78 -8.78
CA LEU A 75 -14.01 -6.96 -9.94
C LEU A 75 -13.81 -7.74 -11.27
N GLY A 76 -12.75 -8.54 -11.36
CA GLY A 76 -12.53 -9.43 -12.51
C GLY A 76 -13.60 -10.51 -12.67
N ARG A 77 -14.12 -11.06 -11.56
CA ARG A 77 -15.25 -12.01 -11.61
C ARG A 77 -16.56 -11.33 -12.02
N GLU A 78 -16.82 -10.13 -11.49
CA GLU A 78 -18.00 -9.35 -11.86
C GLU A 78 -18.00 -8.99 -13.36
N LEU A 79 -16.85 -8.56 -13.91
CA LEU A 79 -16.70 -8.32 -15.35
C LEU A 79 -17.03 -9.57 -16.18
N LYS A 80 -16.45 -10.72 -15.82
CA LYS A 80 -16.69 -11.98 -16.54
C LYS A 80 -18.16 -12.41 -16.51
N ASN A 81 -18.86 -12.18 -15.39
CA ASN A 81 -20.27 -12.49 -15.28
C ASN A 81 -21.14 -11.54 -16.12
N ARG A 82 -20.81 -10.25 -16.13
CA ARG A 82 -21.51 -9.26 -16.97
C ARG A 82 -21.33 -9.55 -18.45
N ASP A 83 -20.12 -9.93 -18.87
CA ASP A 83 -19.85 -10.33 -20.26
C ASP A 83 -20.65 -11.58 -20.66
N ARG A 84 -20.83 -12.53 -19.73
CA ARG A 84 -21.69 -13.70 -19.94
C ARG A 84 -23.16 -13.34 -20.08
N GLU A 85 -23.70 -12.49 -19.21
CA GLU A 85 -25.09 -12.02 -19.32
C GLU A 85 -25.34 -11.31 -20.65
N ILE A 86 -24.41 -10.47 -21.10
CA ILE A 86 -24.52 -9.81 -22.43
C ILE A 86 -24.47 -10.83 -23.56
N ALA A 87 -23.59 -11.84 -23.47
CA ALA A 87 -23.53 -12.90 -24.48
C ALA A 87 -24.83 -13.71 -24.52
N GLU A 88 -25.38 -14.04 -23.36
CA GLU A 88 -26.61 -14.82 -23.22
C GLU A 88 -27.82 -14.05 -23.78
N LEU A 89 -27.93 -12.75 -23.49
CA LEU A 89 -28.93 -11.85 -24.06
C LEU A 89 -28.79 -11.69 -25.58
N ARG A 90 -27.56 -11.76 -26.12
CA ARG A 90 -27.32 -11.73 -27.58
C ARG A 90 -27.66 -13.04 -28.27
N THR A 91 -27.59 -14.15 -27.55
CA THR A 91 -27.93 -15.48 -28.05
C THR A 91 -29.37 -15.90 -27.74
N MET A 92 -30.11 -15.11 -26.97
CA MET A 92 -31.55 -15.33 -26.81
C MET A 92 -32.17 -15.27 -28.20
N PRO A 93 -32.80 -16.37 -28.66
CA PRO A 93 -33.52 -16.35 -29.91
C PRO A 93 -34.59 -15.26 -29.80
N LEU A 94 -34.79 -14.53 -30.90
CA LEU A 94 -35.88 -13.57 -31.07
C LEU A 94 -37.20 -14.35 -31.13
N GLN A 95 -37.55 -15.05 -30.06
CA GLN A 95 -38.68 -15.97 -29.99
C GLN A 95 -40.02 -15.22 -30.07
N ASP A 96 -40.01 -13.89 -29.99
CA ASP A 96 -41.18 -13.03 -30.06
C ASP A 96 -41.43 -12.41 -31.45
N MET A 97 -40.54 -12.58 -32.43
CA MET A 97 -40.77 -12.01 -33.78
C MET A 97 -41.52 -12.94 -34.74
N ASP A 98 -41.60 -14.23 -34.46
CA ASP A 98 -42.35 -15.19 -35.29
C ASP A 98 -43.83 -15.31 -34.91
N LEU A 99 -44.26 -14.73 -33.78
CA LEU A 99 -45.66 -14.72 -33.33
C LEU A 99 -46.56 -13.72 -34.09
N PHE A 100 -46.00 -12.90 -34.99
CA PHE A 100 -46.74 -11.89 -35.76
C PHE A 100 -46.83 -12.20 -37.27
N LYS A 101 -46.45 -13.40 -37.71
CA LYS A 101 -46.34 -13.71 -39.16
C LYS A 101 -47.23 -14.86 -39.65
N GLU A 102 -48.05 -15.47 -38.82
CA GLU A 102 -48.95 -16.57 -39.23
C GLU A 102 -50.46 -16.24 -39.20
N GLU A 103 -50.84 -14.97 -39.01
CA GLU A 103 -52.19 -14.50 -39.32
C GLU A 103 -52.14 -13.49 -40.47
N ASP A 104 -52.11 -14.00 -41.71
CA ASP A 104 -52.66 -13.34 -42.93
C ASP A 104 -52.70 -14.32 -44.12
#